data_AF-A0A9W9CUW8-F1
#
_entry.id   AF-A0A9W9CUW8-F1
#
_cell.length_a   1.000
_cell.length_b   1.000
_cell.length_c   1.000
_cell.angle_alpha   90.00
_cell.angle_beta   90.00
_cell.angle_gamma   90.00
#
_symmetry.space_group_name_H-M   'P 1'
#
loop_
_entity.id
_entity.type
_entity.pdbx_description
1 polymer ?
#
loop_
_entity_poly.entity_id
_entity_poly.type
_entity_poly.pdbx_seq_one_letter_code
_entity_poly.pdbx_strand_id
1 'polypeptide(L)'
;MSTIATPRDPSSLRRNNSFVGTPTSSTRPSLDIPRSSTSSPNPGSGPIPPLPNKRNNRAALREYYKLKNTQQASATPPLLEVTDTDSVGDANEVSYSEVPLSEIDAEGFDADAYVKAKLKDTSLEDLLKTYTRVLGEIRALDAEKKALVYDNYSKLITATETIRKMRANMDPLNPMASTLDPAIAQIYSQASAIRETMRKSAPKPEENKTIEAERARRRRTRELVSEVLEAPSKVRTLVQEGKFEKAEEAWRLPRKLLLKWKERGLGGGDIDTCLAEGDAALKGESTSAA
;
A
#
# COMPACT_ATOMS: atom_id res chain seq x y z
N MET A 1 -34.30 37.80 -49.65
CA MET A 1 -33.62 37.54 -48.36
C MET A 1 -34.58 37.90 -47.22
N SER A 2 -35.16 36.89 -46.57
CA SER A 2 -35.67 36.89 -45.17
C SER A 2 -36.44 35.58 -44.90
N THR A 3 -36.08 34.94 -43.78
CA THR A 3 -36.89 34.14 -42.83
C THR A 3 -37.83 33.03 -43.32
N ILE A 4 -37.60 31.80 -42.83
CA ILE A 4 -38.50 31.08 -41.90
C ILE A 4 -37.80 29.80 -41.42
N ALA A 5 -37.77 29.65 -40.10
CA ALA A 5 -37.28 28.47 -39.39
C ALA A 5 -38.42 27.46 -39.15
N THR A 6 -38.01 26.21 -38.86
CA THR A 6 -38.76 25.07 -38.24
C THR A 6 -39.67 24.23 -39.17
N PRO A 7 -39.89 22.92 -38.91
CA PRO A 7 -39.45 22.12 -37.75
C PRO A 7 -38.73 20.79 -38.06
N ARG A 8 -38.05 20.32 -37.02
CA ARG A 8 -37.47 19.00 -36.84
C ARG A 8 -38.61 18.04 -36.49
N ASP A 9 -38.74 16.92 -37.20
CA ASP A 9 -39.61 15.81 -36.81
C ASP A 9 -38.79 14.50 -36.71
N PRO A 10 -38.97 13.68 -35.66
CA PRO A 10 -38.20 12.46 -35.44
C PRO A 10 -38.97 11.24 -35.94
N SER A 11 -38.42 10.51 -36.90
CA SER A 11 -38.94 9.19 -37.27
C SER A 11 -37.87 8.11 -37.27
N SER A 12 -38.05 7.21 -36.31
CA SER A 12 -38.01 5.76 -36.49
C SER A 12 -36.65 5.10 -36.75
N LEU A 13 -36.13 4.55 -35.66
CA LEU A 13 -35.45 3.25 -35.56
C LEU A 13 -35.73 2.32 -36.74
N ARG A 14 -34.72 2.08 -37.57
CA ARG A 14 -34.40 0.81 -38.26
C ARG A 14 -33.13 1.02 -39.08
N ARG A 15 -32.02 0.43 -38.64
CA ARG A 15 -30.86 0.22 -39.52
C ARG A 15 -30.47 -1.25 -39.52
N ASN A 16 -30.59 -1.79 -40.72
CA ASN A 16 -30.32 -3.15 -41.14
C ASN A 16 -28.86 -3.55 -40.86
N ASN A 17 -28.70 -4.79 -40.39
CA ASN A 17 -27.41 -5.46 -40.34
C ASN A 17 -27.21 -6.19 -41.67
N SER A 18 -26.38 -5.64 -42.55
CA SER A 18 -26.04 -6.24 -43.84
C SER A 18 -24.93 -7.27 -43.71
N PHE A 19 -25.31 -8.50 -44.05
CA PHE A 19 -24.49 -9.65 -44.44
C PHE A 19 -23.27 -9.29 -45.29
N VAL A 20 -22.10 -9.85 -44.95
CA VAL A 20 -21.00 -10.15 -45.89
C VAL A 20 -20.57 -11.59 -45.60
N GLY A 21 -20.75 -12.44 -46.62
CA GLY A 21 -20.50 -13.87 -46.54
C GLY A 21 -19.05 -14.28 -46.74
N THR A 22 -18.67 -15.39 -46.12
CA THR A 22 -17.47 -16.16 -46.43
C THR A 22 -17.90 -17.50 -47.04
N PRO A 23 -17.31 -17.95 -48.17
CA PRO A 23 -17.67 -19.21 -48.81
C PRO A 23 -17.06 -20.39 -48.03
N THR A 24 -17.90 -21.31 -47.57
CA THR A 24 -17.50 -22.63 -47.07
C THR A 24 -17.93 -23.68 -48.09
N SER A 25 -16.97 -24.23 -48.82
CA SER A 25 -17.12 -25.40 -49.68
C SER A 25 -16.20 -26.51 -49.16
N SER A 26 -16.81 -27.62 -48.72
CA SER A 26 -16.46 -29.00 -49.08
C SER A 26 -16.89 -30.01 -47.99
N THR A 27 -18.07 -30.59 -48.23
CA THR A 27 -18.34 -32.04 -48.17
C THR A 27 -17.43 -32.92 -47.31
N ARG A 28 -17.87 -33.24 -46.09
CA ARG A 28 -17.66 -34.58 -45.49
C ARG A 28 -18.93 -35.07 -44.78
N PRO A 29 -19.47 -36.24 -45.12
CA PRO A 29 -20.59 -36.86 -44.42
C PRO A 29 -20.25 -37.27 -42.98
N SER A 30 -21.27 -37.19 -42.13
CA SER A 30 -21.34 -37.57 -40.72
C SER A 30 -20.95 -39.02 -40.42
N LEU A 31 -20.27 -39.24 -39.29
CA LEU A 31 -20.44 -40.46 -38.51
C LEU A 31 -20.22 -40.16 -37.02
N ASP A 32 -21.31 -39.95 -36.29
CA ASP A 32 -21.35 -40.02 -34.83
C ASP A 32 -21.21 -41.50 -34.42
N ILE A 33 -20.14 -41.84 -33.68
CA ILE A 33 -20.03 -43.12 -33.00
C ILE A 33 -20.19 -42.87 -31.48
N PRO A 34 -21.25 -43.39 -30.84
CA PRO A 34 -21.37 -43.32 -29.39
C PRO A 34 -20.38 -44.30 -28.74
N ARG A 35 -19.77 -43.85 -27.64
CA ARG A 35 -18.86 -44.63 -26.80
C ARG A 35 -19.60 -45.81 -26.17
N SER A 36 -19.27 -47.03 -26.56
CA SER A 36 -19.64 -48.24 -25.85
C SER A 36 -18.58 -48.60 -24.80
N SER A 37 -19.05 -48.74 -23.57
CA SER A 37 -18.38 -49.34 -22.42
C SER A 37 -18.54 -50.85 -22.47
N THR A 38 -17.51 -51.61 -22.88
CA THR A 38 -17.44 -53.06 -22.61
C THR A 38 -15.99 -53.53 -22.43
N SER A 39 -15.84 -54.52 -21.56
CA SER A 39 -14.62 -55.22 -21.14
C SER A 39 -14.08 -56.16 -22.23
N SER A 40 -12.73 -56.17 -22.42
CA SER A 40 -11.78 -57.25 -22.82
C SER A 40 -12.11 -58.25 -23.97
N PRO A 41 -11.14 -58.81 -24.74
CA PRO A 41 -9.84 -59.33 -24.26
C PRO A 41 -8.61 -59.16 -25.18
N ASN A 42 -7.45 -59.42 -24.59
CA ASN A 42 -6.10 -59.44 -25.16
C ASN A 42 -5.89 -60.59 -26.18
N PRO A 43 -5.19 -60.34 -27.30
CA PRO A 43 -4.31 -61.36 -27.86
C PRO A 43 -2.93 -60.80 -28.27
N GLY A 44 -1.89 -61.59 -28.05
CA GLY A 44 -0.66 -61.51 -28.85
C GLY A 44 0.51 -60.75 -28.22
N SER A 45 1.41 -61.52 -27.62
CA SER A 45 2.77 -61.16 -27.23
C SER A 45 3.65 -60.74 -28.43
N GLY A 46 4.22 -59.54 -28.35
CA GLY A 46 5.37 -59.08 -29.14
C GLY A 46 6.13 -58.00 -28.34
N PRO A 47 7.47 -57.91 -28.44
CA PRO A 47 8.25 -57.01 -27.57
C PRO A 47 8.07 -55.56 -28.01
N ILE A 48 7.55 -54.72 -27.12
CA ILE A 48 7.32 -53.28 -27.33
C ILE A 48 8.58 -52.50 -26.90
N PRO A 49 9.17 -51.63 -27.76
CA PRO A 49 10.21 -50.70 -27.33
C PRO A 49 9.63 -49.62 -26.40
N PRO A 50 10.39 -49.05 -25.45
CA PRO A 50 9.82 -48.18 -24.42
C PRO A 50 9.25 -46.91 -25.04
N LEU A 51 7.95 -46.66 -24.82
CA LEU A 51 7.30 -45.39 -25.20
C LEU A 51 7.92 -44.22 -24.42
N PRO A 52 8.16 -43.06 -25.07
CA PRO A 52 8.63 -41.87 -24.38
C PRO A 52 7.59 -41.37 -23.38
N ASN A 53 8.09 -40.92 -22.24
CA ASN A 53 7.34 -40.52 -21.07
C ASN A 53 6.31 -39.42 -21.41
N LYS A 54 5.00 -39.71 -21.32
CA LYS A 54 3.89 -38.75 -21.56
C LYS A 54 4.02 -37.44 -20.75
N ARG A 55 4.72 -37.49 -19.62
CA ARG A 55 5.00 -36.33 -18.76
C ARG A 55 5.97 -35.35 -19.42
N ASN A 56 6.92 -35.83 -20.21
CA ASN A 56 7.93 -35.01 -20.90
C ASN A 56 7.29 -34.26 -22.08
N ASN A 57 6.43 -34.94 -22.84
CA ASN A 57 5.68 -34.28 -23.94
C ASN A 57 4.74 -33.20 -23.41
N ARG A 58 4.11 -33.41 -22.24
CA ARG A 58 3.27 -32.38 -21.59
C ARG A 58 4.10 -31.21 -21.06
N ALA A 59 5.32 -31.45 -20.58
CA ALA A 59 6.23 -30.39 -20.14
C ALA A 59 6.75 -29.58 -21.34
N ALA A 60 7.21 -30.25 -22.40
CA ALA A 60 7.64 -29.62 -23.65
C ALA A 60 6.53 -28.77 -24.27
N LEU A 61 5.28 -29.25 -24.25
CA LEU A 61 4.14 -28.45 -24.71
C LEU A 61 3.88 -27.24 -23.81
N ARG A 62 4.05 -27.35 -22.49
CA ARG A 62 3.89 -26.21 -21.57
C ARG A 62 4.98 -25.16 -21.76
N GLU A 63 6.19 -25.61 -22.04
CA GLU A 63 7.35 -24.76 -22.30
C GLU A 63 7.24 -24.09 -23.68
N TYR A 64 6.85 -24.85 -24.71
CA TYR A 64 6.55 -24.37 -26.06
C TYR A 64 5.43 -23.32 -26.07
N TYR A 65 4.37 -23.52 -25.28
CA TYR A 65 3.27 -22.57 -25.15
C TYR A 65 3.43 -21.57 -23.98
N LYS A 66 4.59 -21.54 -23.29
CA LYS A 66 4.90 -20.66 -22.14
C LYS A 66 3.79 -20.63 -21.07
N LEU A 67 3.09 -21.75 -20.85
CA LEU A 67 2.01 -21.90 -19.88
C LEU A 67 2.60 -22.02 -18.46
N LYS A 68 2.99 -20.89 -17.88
CA LYS A 68 3.56 -20.81 -16.53
C LYS A 68 2.48 -21.17 -15.50
N ASN A 69 2.82 -22.08 -14.57
CA ASN A 69 1.95 -22.50 -13.49
C ASN A 69 1.71 -21.33 -12.52
N THR A 70 0.48 -20.78 -12.48
CA THR A 70 0.05 -19.61 -11.70
C THR A 70 0.08 -19.80 -10.17
N GLN A 71 0.61 -20.91 -9.64
CA GLN A 71 0.46 -21.23 -8.21
C GLN A 71 1.66 -20.90 -7.30
N GLN A 72 2.75 -20.31 -7.79
CA GLN A 72 3.91 -19.98 -6.94
C GLN A 72 4.59 -18.64 -7.30
N ALA A 73 3.84 -17.55 -7.36
CA ALA A 73 4.40 -16.21 -7.59
C ALA A 73 3.75 -15.14 -6.69
N SER A 74 3.67 -15.41 -5.39
CA SER A 74 3.31 -14.41 -4.37
C SER A 74 4.48 -14.20 -3.43
N ALA A 75 5.55 -13.52 -3.85
CA ALA A 75 6.54 -12.88 -2.97
C ALA A 75 7.67 -12.08 -3.65
N THR A 76 7.67 -11.82 -4.96
CA THR A 76 8.73 -11.01 -5.58
C THR A 76 8.18 -10.13 -6.70
N PRO A 77 8.50 -8.82 -6.73
CA PRO A 77 8.17 -7.98 -7.87
C PRO A 77 8.91 -8.53 -9.11
N PRO A 78 8.33 -8.47 -10.32
CA PRO A 78 9.01 -8.92 -11.51
C PRO A 78 10.19 -7.96 -11.77
N LEU A 79 11.40 -8.45 -11.51
CA LEU A 79 12.61 -7.83 -12.05
C LEU A 79 12.53 -8.01 -13.57
N LEU A 80 12.32 -6.90 -14.27
CA LEU A 80 12.53 -6.79 -15.70
C LEU A 80 14.02 -7.01 -15.94
N GLU A 81 14.41 -8.23 -16.29
CA GLU A 81 15.70 -8.48 -16.92
C GLU A 81 15.60 -7.93 -18.35
N VAL A 82 15.78 -6.61 -18.45
CA VAL A 82 16.21 -5.97 -19.67
C VAL A 82 17.64 -6.45 -19.85
N THR A 83 17.85 -7.38 -20.78
CA THR A 83 19.19 -7.60 -21.33
C THR A 83 19.60 -6.29 -21.99
N ASP A 84 20.33 -5.48 -21.23
CA ASP A 84 21.00 -4.27 -21.70
C ASP A 84 21.99 -4.66 -22.80
N THR A 85 21.54 -4.55 -24.05
CA THR A 85 22.43 -4.50 -25.21
C THR A 85 22.92 -3.07 -25.37
N ASP A 86 23.74 -2.61 -24.42
CA ASP A 86 24.51 -1.38 -24.54
C ASP A 86 25.96 -1.68 -24.12
N SER A 87 26.67 -2.35 -25.02
CA SER A 87 28.13 -2.30 -25.09
C SER A 87 28.50 -1.57 -26.37
N VAL A 88 28.71 -0.27 -26.23
CA VAL A 88 29.34 0.59 -27.23
C VAL A 88 30.79 0.15 -27.39
N GLY A 89 31.13 -0.40 -28.56
CA GLY A 89 32.51 -0.58 -28.99
C GLY A 89 32.80 -1.95 -29.59
N ASP A 90 32.36 -2.19 -30.83
CA ASP A 90 33.24 -2.46 -31.98
C ASP A 90 32.35 -2.74 -33.20
N ALA A 91 32.74 -2.24 -34.36
CA ALA A 91 31.96 -2.29 -35.59
C ALA A 91 32.06 -3.67 -36.27
N ASN A 92 31.61 -4.72 -35.59
CA ASN A 92 31.53 -6.05 -36.17
C ASN A 92 30.11 -6.61 -36.06
N GLU A 93 29.38 -6.42 -37.16
CA GLU A 93 28.33 -7.29 -37.69
C GLU A 93 27.62 -8.21 -36.67
N VAL A 94 26.47 -7.76 -36.20
CA VAL A 94 25.59 -8.56 -35.34
C VAL A 94 24.98 -9.69 -36.18
N SER A 95 25.70 -10.81 -36.28
CA SER A 95 25.17 -12.05 -36.84
C SER A 95 24.14 -12.61 -35.87
N TYR A 96 22.86 -12.38 -36.16
CA TYR A 96 21.73 -12.94 -35.42
C TYR A 96 21.51 -14.45 -35.65
N SER A 97 22.43 -15.13 -36.33
CA SER A 97 22.36 -16.56 -36.62
C SER A 97 23.66 -17.26 -36.22
N GLU A 98 23.55 -18.29 -35.38
CA GLU A 98 24.63 -19.22 -35.04
C GLU A 98 24.95 -20.16 -36.24
N VAL A 99 24.12 -20.13 -37.29
CA VAL A 99 24.32 -20.89 -38.52
C VAL A 99 25.21 -20.09 -39.48
N PRO A 100 26.35 -20.66 -39.93
CA PRO A 100 27.18 -20.03 -40.96
C PRO A 100 26.36 -19.70 -42.20
N LEU A 101 26.57 -18.52 -42.79
CA LEU A 101 25.88 -18.14 -44.04
C LEU A 101 26.18 -19.18 -45.12
N SER A 102 25.12 -19.78 -45.68
CA SER A 102 25.23 -20.70 -46.80
C SER A 102 25.54 -19.92 -48.08
N GLU A 103 26.15 -20.55 -49.08
CA GLU A 103 26.33 -19.97 -50.42
C GLU A 103 25.00 -19.52 -51.05
N ILE A 104 23.89 -20.12 -50.62
CA ILE A 104 22.52 -19.80 -51.03
C ILE A 104 21.99 -18.52 -50.37
N ASP A 105 22.56 -18.13 -49.22
CA ASP A 105 22.14 -16.98 -48.43
C ASP A 105 22.92 -15.69 -48.79
N ALA A 106 23.84 -15.77 -49.77
CA ALA A 106 24.66 -14.64 -50.19
C ALA A 106 23.83 -13.57 -50.94
N GLU A 107 24.17 -12.30 -50.71
CA GLU A 107 23.57 -11.18 -51.44
C GLU A 107 23.87 -11.29 -52.95
N GLY A 108 22.83 -11.32 -53.78
CA GLY A 108 22.96 -11.47 -55.24
C GLY A 108 23.02 -12.91 -55.74
N PHE A 109 22.59 -13.89 -54.94
CA PHE A 109 22.49 -15.30 -55.34
C PHE A 109 21.74 -15.51 -56.66
N ASP A 110 22.42 -16.10 -57.66
CA ASP A 110 21.83 -16.55 -58.92
C ASP A 110 21.54 -18.06 -58.86
N ALA A 111 20.26 -18.40 -58.71
CA ALA A 111 19.79 -19.77 -58.63
C ALA A 111 20.11 -20.59 -59.89
N ASP A 112 20.03 -19.98 -61.08
CA ASP A 112 20.24 -20.70 -62.34
C ASP A 112 21.71 -21.05 -62.55
N ALA A 113 22.62 -20.13 -62.22
CA ALA A 113 24.06 -20.39 -62.25
C ALA A 113 24.46 -21.44 -61.21
N TYR A 114 23.93 -21.34 -59.99
CA TYR A 114 24.21 -22.29 -58.90
C TYR A 114 23.76 -23.72 -59.25
N VAL A 115 22.53 -23.88 -59.77
CA VAL A 115 22.02 -25.19 -60.19
C VAL A 115 22.83 -25.75 -61.36
N LYS A 116 23.18 -24.93 -62.35
CA LYS A 116 24.03 -25.36 -63.49
C LYS A 116 25.42 -25.81 -63.03
N ALA A 117 26.02 -25.13 -62.06
CA ALA A 117 27.32 -25.53 -61.48
C ALA A 117 27.19 -26.85 -60.71
N LYS A 118 26.19 -26.97 -59.82
CA LYS A 118 25.97 -28.21 -59.05
C LYS A 118 25.67 -29.42 -59.94
N LEU A 119 24.91 -29.25 -61.02
CA LEU A 119 24.63 -30.35 -61.96
C LEU A 119 25.87 -30.82 -62.73
N LYS A 120 26.88 -29.97 -62.91
CA LYS A 120 28.15 -30.33 -63.58
C LYS A 120 29.14 -30.98 -62.61
N ASP A 121 29.18 -30.51 -61.37
CA ASP A 121 30.27 -30.82 -60.43
C ASP A 121 29.91 -31.93 -59.43
N THR A 122 28.64 -32.29 -59.27
CA THR A 122 28.20 -33.25 -58.25
C THR A 122 27.61 -34.53 -58.83
N SER A 123 27.74 -35.63 -58.06
CA SER A 123 27.09 -36.90 -58.39
C SER A 123 25.57 -36.83 -58.15
N LEU A 124 24.80 -37.71 -58.79
CA LEU A 124 23.35 -37.77 -58.59
C LEU A 124 22.97 -38.03 -57.12
N GLU A 125 23.78 -38.82 -56.40
CA GLU A 125 23.55 -39.11 -54.98
C GLU A 125 23.70 -37.84 -54.12
N ASP A 126 24.73 -37.04 -54.37
CA ASP A 126 24.98 -35.80 -53.66
C ASP A 126 23.93 -34.73 -53.99
N LEU A 127 23.46 -34.71 -55.25
CA LEU A 127 22.35 -33.85 -55.65
C LEU A 127 21.06 -34.20 -54.89
N LEU A 128 20.77 -35.49 -54.72
CA LEU A 128 19.60 -35.95 -53.98
C LEU A 128 19.70 -35.61 -52.48
N LYS A 129 20.88 -35.78 -51.87
CA LYS A 129 21.15 -35.34 -50.49
C LYS A 129 20.97 -33.83 -50.33
N THR A 130 21.45 -33.06 -51.30
CA THR A 130 21.32 -31.59 -51.29
C THR A 130 19.85 -31.19 -51.42
N TYR A 131 19.09 -31.85 -52.30
CA TYR A 131 17.65 -31.63 -52.46
C TYR A 131 16.88 -31.92 -51.17
N THR A 132 17.15 -33.05 -50.50
CA THR A 132 16.45 -33.39 -49.24
C THR A 132 16.82 -32.44 -48.11
N ARG A 133 18.08 -31.98 -48.03
CA ARG A 133 18.53 -30.94 -47.11
C ARG A 133 17.75 -29.64 -47.32
N VAL A 134 17.77 -29.10 -48.55
CA VAL A 134 17.10 -27.84 -48.89
C VAL A 134 15.59 -27.95 -48.65
N LEU A 135 14.98 -29.08 -49.00
CA LEU A 135 13.56 -29.31 -48.71
C LEU A 135 13.25 -29.31 -47.21
N GLY A 136 14.17 -29.83 -46.39
CA GLY A 136 14.10 -29.75 -44.92
C GLY A 136 14.19 -28.31 -44.42
N GLU A 137 15.18 -27.56 -44.92
CA GLU A 137 15.41 -26.15 -44.58
C GLU A 137 14.20 -25.28 -44.95
N ILE A 138 13.61 -25.45 -46.13
CA ILE A 138 12.39 -24.71 -46.55
C ILE A 138 11.26 -24.92 -45.54
N ARG A 139 11.04 -26.17 -45.08
CA ARG A 139 9.99 -26.49 -44.11
C ARG A 139 10.31 -25.93 -42.72
N ALA A 140 11.57 -25.97 -42.32
CA ALA A 140 12.02 -25.40 -41.05
C ALA A 140 11.83 -23.88 -41.05
N LEU A 141 12.25 -23.19 -42.12
CA LEU A 141 12.08 -21.74 -42.27
C LEU A 141 10.60 -21.32 -42.33
N ASP A 142 9.73 -22.10 -42.98
CA ASP A 142 8.28 -21.83 -42.95
C ASP A 142 7.69 -21.99 -41.54
N ALA A 143 8.13 -23.00 -40.79
CA ALA A 143 7.72 -23.19 -39.40
C ALA A 143 8.23 -22.05 -38.49
N GLU A 144 9.48 -21.64 -38.67
CA GLU A 144 10.09 -20.53 -37.94
C GLU A 144 9.39 -19.21 -38.24
N LYS A 145 9.16 -18.90 -39.52
CA LYS A 145 8.37 -17.72 -39.94
C LYS A 145 7.03 -17.67 -39.24
N LYS A 146 6.31 -18.80 -39.19
CA LYS A 146 5.03 -18.90 -38.47
C LYS A 146 5.23 -18.65 -36.98
N ALA A 147 6.22 -19.28 -36.36
CA ALA A 147 6.53 -19.12 -34.95
C ALA A 147 6.83 -17.66 -34.58
N LEU A 148 7.64 -16.95 -35.39
CA LEU A 148 7.95 -15.53 -35.22
C LEU A 148 6.70 -14.65 -35.30
N VAL A 149 5.84 -14.91 -36.29
CA VAL A 149 4.56 -14.21 -36.43
C VAL A 149 3.67 -14.42 -35.20
N TYR A 150 3.56 -15.66 -34.71
CA TYR A 150 2.78 -15.95 -33.50
C TYR A 150 3.38 -15.31 -32.25
N ASP A 151 4.69 -15.34 -32.07
CA ASP A 151 5.35 -14.71 -30.93
C ASP A 151 5.17 -13.19 -30.97
N ASN A 152 5.30 -12.56 -32.15
CA ASN A 152 5.08 -11.12 -32.31
C ASN A 152 3.63 -10.72 -32.02
N TYR A 153 2.64 -11.42 -32.60
CA TYR A 153 1.24 -11.14 -32.31
C TYR A 153 0.88 -11.42 -30.84
N SER A 154 1.40 -12.49 -30.25
CA SER A 154 1.21 -12.78 -28.83
C SER A 154 1.78 -11.68 -27.94
N LYS A 155 2.99 -11.19 -28.25
CA LYS A 155 3.61 -10.04 -27.57
C LYS A 155 2.79 -8.77 -27.71
N LEU A 156 2.25 -8.48 -28.90
CA LEU A 156 1.40 -7.30 -29.12
C LEU A 156 0.08 -7.41 -28.34
N ILE A 157 -0.56 -8.58 -28.37
CA ILE A 157 -1.80 -8.84 -27.62
C ILE A 157 -1.55 -8.71 -26.11
N THR A 158 -0.47 -9.28 -25.59
CA THR A 158 -0.13 -9.16 -24.17
C THR A 158 0.23 -7.73 -23.76
N ALA A 159 0.94 -6.98 -24.62
CA ALA A 159 1.24 -5.57 -24.38
C ALA A 159 -0.04 -4.73 -24.35
N THR A 160 -0.93 -4.90 -25.33
CA THR A 160 -2.22 -4.18 -25.38
C THR A 160 -3.12 -4.52 -24.20
N GLU A 161 -3.17 -5.77 -23.75
CA GLU A 161 -3.90 -6.14 -22.54
C GLU A 161 -3.26 -5.56 -21.27
N THR A 162 -1.93 -5.48 -21.21
CA THR A 162 -1.23 -4.82 -20.11
C THR A 162 -1.58 -3.34 -20.06
N ILE A 163 -1.58 -2.65 -21.21
CA ILE A 163 -2.02 -1.24 -21.31
C ILE A 163 -3.48 -1.10 -20.85
N ARG A 164 -4.37 -2.01 -21.27
CA ARG A 164 -5.77 -2.01 -20.84
C ARG A 164 -5.89 -2.14 -19.32
N LYS A 165 -5.15 -3.06 -18.70
CA LYS A 165 -5.12 -3.27 -17.25
C LYS A 165 -4.53 -2.07 -16.52
N MET A 166 -3.44 -1.48 -17.03
CA MET A 166 -2.86 -0.25 -16.47
C MET A 166 -3.87 0.90 -16.49
N ARG A 167 -4.59 1.10 -17.61
CA ARG A 167 -5.64 2.11 -17.71
C ARG A 167 -6.79 1.83 -16.74
N ALA A 168 -7.25 0.59 -16.67
CA ALA A 168 -8.32 0.19 -15.75
C ALA A 168 -7.90 0.26 -14.27
N ASN A 169 -6.61 0.31 -13.95
CA ASN A 169 -6.09 0.56 -12.60
C ASN A 169 -5.80 2.04 -12.34
N MET A 170 -5.59 2.86 -13.37
CA MET A 170 -5.46 4.32 -13.26
C MET A 170 -6.82 5.03 -13.20
N ASP A 171 -7.83 4.57 -13.94
CA ASP A 171 -9.20 5.09 -13.82
C ASP A 171 -9.76 5.00 -12.38
N PRO A 172 -9.52 3.94 -11.58
CA PRO A 172 -9.91 3.86 -10.17
C PRO A 172 -8.96 4.60 -9.20
N LEU A 173 -7.93 5.31 -9.64
CA LEU A 173 -7.29 6.32 -8.78
C LEU A 173 -8.17 7.57 -8.61
N ASN A 174 -9.16 7.78 -9.47
CA ASN A 174 -10.14 8.84 -9.31
C ASN A 174 -11.05 8.66 -8.07
N PRO A 175 -11.59 7.48 -7.71
CA PRO A 175 -12.36 7.29 -6.48
C PRO A 175 -11.54 7.41 -5.20
N MET A 176 -10.26 7.03 -5.16
CA MET A 176 -9.42 7.27 -3.97
C MET A 176 -9.03 8.75 -3.81
N ALA A 177 -8.74 9.44 -4.91
CA ALA A 177 -8.58 10.90 -4.88
C ALA A 177 -9.91 11.61 -4.51
N SER A 178 -11.03 11.12 -5.03
CA SER A 178 -12.37 11.65 -4.75
C SER A 178 -12.86 11.41 -3.32
N THR A 179 -12.29 10.46 -2.57
CA THR A 179 -12.59 10.27 -1.13
C THR A 179 -11.65 11.05 -0.23
N LEU A 180 -10.47 11.44 -0.71
CA LEU A 180 -9.51 12.22 0.05
C LEU A 180 -9.99 13.66 0.26
N ASP A 181 -10.51 14.32 -0.77
CA ASP A 181 -11.01 15.71 -0.67
C ASP A 181 -12.15 15.86 0.37
N PRO A 182 -13.20 15.00 0.38
CA PRO A 182 -14.20 15.01 1.43
C PRO A 182 -13.64 14.69 2.83
N ALA A 183 -12.68 13.75 2.92
CA ALA A 183 -12.07 13.40 4.20
C ALA A 183 -11.27 14.58 4.79
N ILE A 184 -10.49 15.28 3.96
CA ILE A 184 -9.75 16.49 4.35
C ILE A 184 -10.73 17.58 4.76
N ALA A 185 -11.82 17.79 4.01
CA ALA A 185 -12.86 18.76 4.38
C ALA A 185 -13.52 18.43 5.72
N GLN A 186 -13.77 17.15 6.00
CA GLN A 186 -14.33 16.69 7.27
C GLN A 186 -13.35 16.90 8.43
N ILE A 187 -12.06 16.61 8.24
CA ILE A 187 -11.01 16.86 9.24
C ILE A 187 -10.93 18.37 9.53
N TYR A 188 -10.96 19.21 8.49
CA TYR A 188 -10.92 20.66 8.66
C TYR A 188 -12.14 21.18 9.43
N SER A 189 -13.34 20.67 9.14
CA SER A 189 -14.55 21.06 9.86
C SER A 189 -14.51 20.63 11.32
N GLN A 190 -14.05 19.40 11.61
CA GLN A 190 -13.89 18.90 12.98
C GLN A 190 -12.83 19.69 13.73
N ALA A 191 -11.67 19.94 13.12
CA ALA A 191 -10.61 20.73 13.73
C ALA A 191 -11.07 22.17 14.03
N SER A 192 -11.83 22.78 13.11
CA SER A 192 -12.41 24.10 13.30
C SER A 192 -13.43 24.11 14.44
N ALA A 193 -14.30 23.09 14.51
CA ALA A 193 -15.27 22.94 15.59
C ALA A 193 -14.57 22.76 16.95
N ILE A 194 -13.55 21.92 17.04
CA ILE A 194 -12.74 21.73 18.27
C ILE A 194 -12.05 23.04 18.65
N ARG A 195 -11.50 23.78 17.69
CA ARG A 195 -10.87 25.08 17.96
C ARG A 195 -11.88 26.09 18.50
N GLU A 196 -13.10 26.09 17.98
CA GLU A 196 -14.17 26.97 18.45
C GLU A 196 -14.68 26.56 19.85
N THR A 197 -14.82 25.26 20.13
CA THR A 197 -15.17 24.80 21.48
C THR A 197 -14.07 25.12 22.48
N MET A 198 -12.80 24.93 22.13
CA MET A 198 -11.65 25.32 22.94
C MET A 198 -11.58 26.84 23.14
N ARG A 199 -11.92 27.65 22.14
CA ARG A 199 -11.99 29.11 22.28
C ARG A 199 -13.11 29.54 23.23
N LYS A 200 -14.25 28.86 23.18
CA LYS A 200 -15.40 29.14 24.07
C LYS A 200 -15.18 28.64 25.50
N SER A 201 -14.48 27.52 25.67
CA SER A 201 -14.13 26.96 26.99
C SER A 201 -12.89 27.59 27.59
N ALA A 202 -12.01 28.19 26.78
CA ALA A 202 -10.89 28.98 27.26
C ALA A 202 -11.45 30.19 28.02
N PRO A 203 -11.18 30.28 29.33
CA PRO A 203 -11.60 31.43 30.12
C PRO A 203 -10.92 32.67 29.54
N LYS A 204 -11.68 33.77 29.43
CA LYS A 204 -11.12 35.04 28.98
C LYS A 204 -9.94 35.40 29.89
N PRO A 205 -8.84 35.96 29.35
CA PRO A 205 -7.63 36.24 30.13
C PRO A 205 -7.90 37.14 31.35
N GLU A 206 -8.93 37.99 31.29
CA GLU A 206 -9.36 38.83 32.41
C GLU A 206 -10.03 38.05 33.55
N GLU A 207 -10.82 37.01 33.24
CA GLU A 207 -11.46 36.15 34.26
C GLU A 207 -10.46 35.22 34.93
N ASN A 208 -9.42 34.77 34.21
CA ASN A 208 -8.35 33.97 34.82
C ASN A 208 -7.53 34.77 35.83
N LYS A 209 -7.18 36.02 35.52
CA LYS A 209 -6.42 36.88 36.43
C LYS A 209 -7.17 37.10 37.75
N THR A 210 -8.49 37.31 37.71
CA THR A 210 -9.29 37.52 38.92
C THR A 210 -9.40 36.25 39.76
N ILE A 211 -9.62 35.10 39.12
CA ILE A 211 -9.68 33.80 39.80
C ILE A 211 -8.33 33.41 40.40
N GLU A 212 -7.22 33.65 39.69
CA GLU A 212 -5.87 33.40 40.19
C GLU A 212 -5.52 34.31 41.36
N ALA A 213 -5.87 35.60 41.28
CA ALA A 213 -5.68 36.55 42.37
C ALA A 213 -6.49 36.15 43.62
N GLU A 214 -7.73 35.69 43.46
CA GLU A 214 -8.55 35.21 44.57
C GLU A 214 -7.97 33.92 45.20
N ARG A 215 -7.53 32.97 44.38
CA ARG A 215 -6.85 31.76 44.84
C ARG A 215 -5.56 32.07 45.59
N ALA A 216 -4.76 33.01 45.09
CA ALA A 216 -3.55 33.47 45.76
C ALA A 216 -3.86 34.12 47.13
N ARG A 217 -4.92 34.94 47.20
CA ARG A 217 -5.38 35.52 48.47
C ARG A 217 -5.78 34.44 49.48
N ARG A 218 -6.56 33.44 49.05
CA ARG A 218 -6.99 32.31 49.90
C ARG A 218 -5.81 31.47 50.42
N ARG A 219 -4.76 31.29 49.61
CA ARG A 219 -3.54 30.58 50.03
C ARG A 219 -2.81 31.33 51.15
N ARG A 220 -2.56 32.63 50.96
CA ARG A 220 -1.92 33.48 51.99
C ARG A 220 -2.71 33.49 53.30
N THR A 221 -4.04 33.58 53.23
CA THR A 221 -4.87 33.52 54.44
C THR A 221 -4.78 32.17 55.15
N ARG A 222 -4.68 31.07 54.39
CA ARG A 222 -4.53 29.73 54.96
C ARG A 222 -3.17 29.54 55.61
N GLU A 223 -2.11 30.04 54.98
CA GLU A 223 -0.73 30.01 55.51
C GLU A 223 -0.62 30.78 56.83
N LEU A 224 -1.22 31.98 56.91
CA LEU A 224 -1.28 32.75 58.16
C LEU A 224 -2.03 32.01 59.27
N VAL A 225 -3.14 31.34 58.93
CA VAL A 225 -3.89 30.54 59.90
C VAL A 225 -3.05 29.34 60.38
N SER A 226 -2.36 28.62 59.49
CA SER A 226 -1.48 27.53 59.91
C SER A 226 -0.32 28.03 60.79
N GLU A 227 0.27 29.18 60.48
CA GLU A 227 1.35 29.74 61.28
C GLU A 227 0.91 30.09 62.71
N VAL A 228 -0.31 30.63 62.85
CA VAL A 228 -0.90 30.95 64.15
C VAL A 228 -1.24 29.68 64.94
N LEU A 229 -1.76 28.64 64.28
CA LEU A 229 -2.05 27.35 64.92
C LEU A 229 -0.79 26.60 65.34
N GLU A 230 0.34 26.80 64.65
CA GLU A 230 1.64 26.25 65.03
C GLU A 230 2.38 27.07 66.11
N ALA A 231 1.93 28.29 66.42
CA ALA A 231 2.63 29.14 67.38
C ALA A 231 2.66 28.57 68.82
N PRO A 232 1.59 27.99 69.39
CA PRO A 232 1.61 27.38 70.72
C PRO A 232 2.64 26.24 70.86
N SER A 233 2.83 25.43 69.81
CA SER A 233 3.82 24.35 69.82
C SER A 233 5.26 24.89 69.78
N LYS A 234 5.51 25.94 69.00
CA LYS A 234 6.80 26.66 68.96
C LYS A 234 7.13 27.34 70.31
N VAL A 235 6.12 27.89 70.99
CA VAL A 235 6.30 28.48 72.32
C VAL A 235 6.66 27.39 73.34
N ARG A 236 6.02 26.22 73.26
CA ARG A 236 6.32 25.07 74.14
C ARG A 236 7.76 24.57 73.99
N THR A 237 8.29 24.48 72.77
CA THR A 237 9.69 24.07 72.56
C THR A 237 10.67 25.10 73.11
N LEU A 238 10.41 26.40 72.91
CA LEU A 238 11.25 27.48 73.44
C LEU A 238 11.28 27.53 74.97
N VAL A 239 10.15 27.22 75.62
CA VAL A 239 10.04 27.11 77.08
C VAL A 239 10.81 25.88 77.60
N GLN A 240 10.74 24.73 76.91
CA GLN A 240 11.55 23.55 77.23
C GLN A 240 13.06 23.80 77.10
N GLU A 241 13.47 24.64 76.15
CA GLU A 241 14.87 25.08 75.98
C GLU A 241 15.32 26.15 77.00
N GLY A 242 14.44 26.58 77.92
CA GLY A 242 14.73 27.59 78.95
C GLY A 242 14.79 29.03 78.44
N LYS A 243 14.33 29.31 77.21
CA LYS A 243 14.36 30.64 76.57
C LYS A 243 13.02 31.36 76.71
N PHE A 244 12.66 31.74 77.93
CA PHE A 244 11.36 32.33 78.26
C PHE A 244 11.08 33.67 77.54
N GLU A 245 12.06 34.56 77.46
CA GLU A 245 11.89 35.88 76.79
C GLU A 245 11.53 35.73 75.31
N LYS A 246 12.20 34.81 74.61
CA LYS A 246 11.93 34.53 73.19
C LYS A 246 10.59 33.84 72.98
N ALA A 247 10.16 33.02 73.94
CA ALA A 247 8.84 32.38 73.92
C ALA A 247 7.72 33.42 74.08
N GLU A 248 7.89 34.39 74.96
CA GLU A 248 6.94 35.48 75.15
C GLU A 248 6.83 36.38 73.91
N GLU A 249 7.97 36.72 73.30
CA GLU A 249 7.99 37.48 72.05
C GLU A 249 7.32 36.73 70.89
N ALA A 250 7.57 35.42 70.77
CA ALA A 250 6.96 34.57 69.75
C ALA A 250 5.44 34.42 69.93
N TRP A 251 4.94 34.43 71.18
CA TRP A 251 3.50 34.33 71.46
C TRP A 251 2.76 35.67 71.37
N ARG A 252 3.45 36.80 71.55
CA ARG A 252 2.83 38.14 71.61
C ARG A 252 2.03 38.51 70.35
N LEU A 253 2.56 38.22 69.17
CA LEU A 253 1.91 38.58 67.90
C LEU A 253 0.74 37.64 67.54
N PRO A 254 0.90 36.30 67.59
CA PRO A 254 -0.21 35.35 67.41
C PRO A 254 -1.37 35.58 68.40
N ARG A 255 -1.06 35.84 69.68
CA ARG A 255 -2.06 36.12 70.72
C ARG A 255 -2.90 37.35 70.41
N LYS A 256 -2.28 38.46 69.98
CA LYS A 256 -3.01 39.68 69.55
C LYS A 256 -3.89 39.42 68.34
N LEU A 257 -3.45 38.57 67.41
CA LEU A 257 -4.21 38.22 66.22
C LEU A 257 -5.44 37.34 66.54
N LEU A 258 -5.26 36.34 67.41
CA LEU A 258 -6.34 35.48 67.90
C LEU A 258 -7.39 36.27 68.69
N LEU A 259 -7.00 37.23 69.53
CA LEU A 259 -7.94 38.14 70.21
C LEU A 259 -8.76 38.96 69.23
N LYS A 260 -8.13 39.51 68.18
CA LYS A 260 -8.85 40.23 67.12
C LYS A 260 -9.78 39.32 66.31
N TRP A 261 -9.44 38.05 66.14
CA TRP A 261 -10.32 37.06 65.49
C TRP A 261 -11.51 36.69 66.37
N LYS A 262 -11.29 36.55 67.69
CA LYS A 262 -12.34 36.35 68.69
C LYS A 262 -13.32 37.52 68.74
N GLU A 263 -12.82 38.77 68.74
CA GLU A 263 -13.67 39.98 68.67
C GLU A 263 -14.52 40.04 67.40
N ARG A 264 -14.02 39.47 66.30
CA ARG A 264 -14.74 39.39 65.02
C ARG A 264 -15.63 38.14 64.88
N GLY A 265 -15.70 37.29 65.91
CA GLY A 265 -16.49 36.06 65.90
C GLY A 265 -16.03 35.00 64.90
N LEU A 266 -14.75 35.03 64.49
CA LEU A 266 -14.17 34.05 63.57
C LEU A 266 -13.69 32.82 64.37
N GLY A 267 -13.82 31.61 63.84
CA GLY A 267 -13.17 30.40 64.38
C GLY A 267 -13.73 29.80 65.69
N GLY A 268 -14.77 30.39 66.29
CA GLY A 268 -15.52 29.77 67.39
C GLY A 268 -14.64 29.30 68.57
N GLY A 269 -14.92 28.09 69.08
CA GLY A 269 -14.22 27.49 70.22
C GLY A 269 -12.74 27.13 69.96
N ASP A 270 -12.35 26.97 68.70
CA ASP A 270 -10.97 26.58 68.33
C ASP A 270 -9.96 27.71 68.60
N ILE A 271 -10.42 28.97 68.58
CA ILE A 271 -9.60 30.12 68.96
C ILE A 271 -9.38 30.16 70.47
N ASP A 272 -10.42 29.83 71.24
CA ASP A 272 -10.36 29.81 72.70
C ASP A 272 -9.46 28.69 73.22
N THR A 273 -9.49 27.51 72.58
CA THR A 273 -8.56 26.43 72.88
C THR A 273 -7.11 26.81 72.53
N CYS A 274 -6.86 27.39 71.36
CA CYS A 274 -5.51 27.83 70.97
C CYS A 274 -4.96 28.93 71.89
N LEU A 275 -5.80 29.86 72.34
CA LEU A 275 -5.42 30.90 73.31
C LEU A 275 -5.06 30.28 74.66
N ALA A 276 -5.88 29.35 75.15
CA ALA A 276 -5.63 28.64 76.41
C ALA A 276 -4.36 27.80 76.33
N GLU A 277 -4.15 27.08 75.24
CA GLU A 277 -2.96 26.25 75.01
C GLU A 277 -1.67 27.06 74.95
N GLY A 278 -1.68 28.22 74.28
CA GLY A 278 -0.50 29.09 74.21
C GLY A 278 -0.21 29.82 75.53
N ASP A 279 -1.24 30.26 76.26
CA ASP A 279 -1.07 30.86 77.58
C ASP A 279 -0.61 29.80 78.63
N ALA A 280 -1.03 28.53 78.49
CA ALA A 280 -0.52 27.41 79.30
C ALA A 280 0.91 27.01 78.93
N ALA A 281 1.24 27.01 77.63
CA ALA A 281 2.60 26.76 77.14
C ALA A 281 3.61 27.77 77.70
N LEU A 282 3.21 29.04 77.85
CA LEU A 282 4.06 30.10 78.42
C LEU A 282 4.27 29.95 79.93
N LYS A 283 3.33 29.34 80.66
CA LYS A 283 3.44 29.02 82.10
C LYS A 283 4.27 27.75 82.37
N GLY A 284 4.68 27.03 81.33
CA GLY A 284 5.42 25.77 81.46
C GLY A 284 4.53 24.57 81.84
N GLU A 285 3.21 24.71 81.74
CA GLU A 285 2.27 23.63 82.06
C GLU A 285 2.14 22.69 80.86
N SER A 286 2.48 21.42 81.02
CA SER A 286 2.23 20.38 80.02
C SER A 286 0.75 20.02 80.03
N THR A 287 -0.07 20.74 79.24
CA THR A 287 -1.43 20.29 78.97
C THR A 287 -1.35 18.99 78.17
N SER A 288 -1.49 17.86 78.86
CA SER A 288 -1.76 16.56 78.24
C SER A 288 -3.06 16.69 77.45
N ALA A 289 -2.96 16.48 76.14
CA ALA A 289 -4.09 16.40 75.24
C ALA A 289 -5.13 15.37 75.73
N ALA A 290 -6.40 15.72 75.54
CA ALA A 290 -7.49 14.79 75.28
C ALA A 290 -8.27 15.35 74.09
#